data_AF-A0A6N8ZCS0-F1
#
_entry.id   AF-A0A6N8ZCS0-F1
#
_cell.length_a   1.000
_cell.length_b   1.000
_cell.length_c   1.000
_cell.angle_alpha   90.00
_cell.angle_beta   90.00
_cell.angle_gamma   90.00
#
_symmetry.space_group_name_H-M   'P 1'
#
loop_
_entity.id
_entity.type
_entity.pdbx_description
1 polymer ?
#
loop_
_entity_poly.entity_id
_entity_poly.type
_entity_poly.pdbx_seq_one_letter_code
_entity_poly.pdbx_strand_id
1 'polypeptide(L)'
;MRFHALLLAASLVIFAIACQDDQWPQQSGRHLCDWEIRPDQSFTLSCENYAEASVEVPTAVPDVTPDVTPPPTSQNKDGSTREKAFPFGAVVALDVFDVQITAADSDAWPEVKAANQFNDPPADGNRMLMLSMSVTNERGPAGTVCQCRRTNEDGSCDRRYDPPEICHVGSYFNDSDLVLWDSSDNTYQSFREDVSCGVLPDQLGHDLYSRFESVRLPSGESMIGNVCWQVPADEEGFVVQYDDPYGTDVWLVAANDPL
;
A
#
# COMPACT_ATOMS: atom_id res chain seq x y z
N MET A 1 -10.15 -37.28 -54.50
CA MET A 1 -11.16 -36.25 -54.21
C MET A 1 -10.45 -35.03 -53.67
N ARG A 2 -10.38 -33.96 -54.47
CA ARG A 2 -9.77 -32.67 -54.10
C ARG A 2 -10.89 -31.81 -53.51
N PHE A 3 -10.74 -31.34 -52.27
CA PHE A 3 -11.55 -30.25 -51.73
C PHE A 3 -10.72 -28.96 -51.76
N HIS A 4 -11.19 -28.02 -52.58
CA HIS A 4 -10.91 -26.59 -52.48
C HIS A 4 -11.89 -25.96 -51.48
N ALA A 5 -11.43 -24.88 -50.85
CA ALA A 5 -12.15 -23.66 -50.40
C ALA A 5 -11.83 -23.33 -48.92
N LEU A 6 -10.93 -22.37 -48.65
CA LEU A 6 -11.17 -20.90 -48.57
C LEU A 6 -11.96 -20.51 -47.31
N LEU A 7 -11.32 -19.86 -46.33
CA LEU A 7 -11.45 -18.41 -46.05
C LEU A 7 -10.94 -18.00 -44.65
N LEU A 8 -10.20 -16.89 -44.69
CA LEU A 8 -10.12 -15.77 -43.73
C LEU A 8 -9.31 -15.89 -42.43
N ALA A 9 -8.24 -15.10 -42.46
CA ALA A 9 -7.51 -14.54 -41.33
C ALA A 9 -8.40 -13.68 -40.42
N ALA A 10 -8.09 -13.68 -39.13
CA ALA A 10 -8.38 -12.58 -38.24
C ALA A 10 -7.14 -12.33 -37.37
N SER A 11 -6.38 -11.32 -37.77
CA SER A 11 -5.30 -10.74 -36.99
C SER A 11 -5.88 -10.17 -35.70
N LEU A 12 -5.44 -10.67 -34.55
CA LEU A 12 -5.79 -10.12 -33.25
C LEU A 12 -5.01 -8.81 -33.06
N VAL A 13 -5.61 -7.69 -33.47
CA VAL A 13 -5.10 -6.35 -33.13
C VAL A 13 -5.67 -6.01 -31.76
N ILE A 14 -4.81 -6.07 -30.74
CA ILE A 14 -5.14 -5.59 -29.39
C ILE A 14 -5.10 -4.06 -29.46
N PHE A 15 -6.26 -3.42 -29.61
CA PHE A 15 -6.42 -2.00 -29.34
C PHE A 15 -6.71 -1.83 -27.84
N ALA A 16 -5.69 -1.45 -27.08
CA ALA A 16 -5.91 -0.80 -25.79
C ALA A 16 -6.50 0.58 -26.10
N ILE A 17 -7.81 0.74 -25.91
CA ILE A 17 -8.45 2.06 -25.94
C ILE A 17 -8.08 2.73 -24.60
N ALA A 18 -7.18 3.69 -24.67
CA ALA A 18 -7.00 4.66 -23.61
C ALA A 18 -8.33 5.40 -23.40
N CYS A 19 -8.89 5.31 -22.19
CA CYS A 19 -9.93 6.24 -21.77
C CYS A 19 -9.28 7.62 -21.65
N GLN A 20 -9.46 8.43 -22.67
CA GLN A 20 -9.14 9.84 -22.68
C GLN A 20 -10.47 10.56 -22.90
N ASP A 21 -11.05 11.11 -21.84
CA ASP A 21 -11.69 12.42 -21.96
C ASP A 21 -11.89 13.06 -20.59
N ASP A 22 -11.44 14.31 -20.55
CA ASP A 22 -11.65 15.28 -19.49
C ASP A 22 -13.16 15.52 -19.28
N GLN A 23 -13.54 15.98 -18.08
CA GLN A 23 -14.90 16.42 -17.66
C GLN A 23 -15.74 15.35 -16.92
N TRP A 24 -15.36 14.99 -15.69
CA TRP A 24 -16.34 14.53 -14.68
C TRP A 24 -16.22 15.37 -13.40
N PRO A 25 -17.34 15.91 -12.87
CA PRO A 25 -17.34 16.57 -11.58
C PRO A 25 -17.07 15.52 -10.50
N GLN A 26 -16.11 15.80 -9.62
CA GLN A 26 -15.82 14.97 -8.44
C GLN A 26 -17.09 14.82 -7.60
N GLN A 27 -17.74 13.66 -7.69
CA GLN A 27 -18.68 13.21 -6.69
C GLN A 27 -18.13 11.90 -6.11
N SER A 28 -17.86 11.94 -4.81
CA SER A 28 -17.37 10.82 -4.02
C SER A 28 -18.39 9.68 -4.01
N GLY A 29 -18.19 8.67 -4.85
CA GLY A 29 -18.95 7.44 -4.88
C GLY A 29 -18.14 6.33 -5.55
N ARG A 30 -18.08 5.14 -4.93
CA ARG A 30 -17.43 3.97 -5.55
C ARG A 30 -18.28 3.48 -6.72
N HIS A 31 -17.79 3.65 -7.94
CA HIS A 31 -18.43 3.08 -9.14
C HIS A 31 -17.83 1.70 -9.44
N LEU A 32 -18.65 0.66 -9.33
CA LEU A 32 -18.33 -0.67 -9.86
C LEU A 32 -18.92 -0.77 -11.26
N CYS A 33 -18.06 -0.81 -12.28
CA CYS A 33 -18.47 -1.03 -13.67
C CYS A 33 -18.44 -2.54 -13.94
N ASP A 34 -19.56 -3.10 -14.39
CA ASP A 34 -19.60 -4.47 -14.89
C ASP A 34 -19.50 -4.47 -16.43
N TRP A 35 -18.81 -5.46 -16.99
CA TRP A 35 -18.64 -5.60 -18.44
C TRP A 35 -19.16 -6.96 -18.89
N GLU A 36 -19.95 -6.95 -19.96
CA GLU A 36 -20.41 -8.17 -20.61
C GLU A 36 -19.95 -8.19 -22.07
N ILE A 37 -19.28 -9.28 -22.47
CA ILE A 37 -18.95 -9.54 -23.88
C ILE A 37 -20.20 -10.12 -24.54
N ARG A 38 -20.72 -9.43 -25.54
CA ARG A 38 -21.83 -9.92 -26.35
C ARG A 38 -21.35 -11.00 -27.33
N PRO A 39 -22.26 -11.89 -27.79
CA PRO A 39 -21.92 -12.94 -28.75
C PRO A 39 -21.35 -12.44 -30.08
N ASP A 40 -21.63 -11.18 -30.44
CA ASP A 40 -21.11 -10.51 -31.64
C ASP A 40 -19.76 -9.81 -31.41
N GLN A 41 -19.10 -10.07 -30.27
CA GLN A 41 -17.81 -9.48 -29.87
C GLN A 41 -17.87 -7.95 -29.64
N SER A 42 -19.06 -7.39 -29.50
CA SER A 42 -19.23 -6.03 -28.96
C SER A 42 -19.25 -6.05 -27.43
N PHE A 43 -18.83 -4.96 -26.81
CA PHE A 43 -18.89 -4.78 -25.37
C PHE A 43 -19.99 -3.79 -25.01
N THR A 44 -20.72 -4.07 -23.93
CA THR A 44 -21.59 -3.08 -23.28
C THR A 44 -21.04 -2.77 -21.91
N LEU A 45 -20.87 -1.48 -21.62
CA LEU A 45 -20.57 -1.01 -20.27
C LEU A 45 -21.89 -0.58 -19.62
N SER A 46 -22.23 -1.16 -18.48
CA SER A 46 -23.37 -0.74 -17.67
C SER A 46 -22.85 -0.20 -16.35
N CYS A 47 -23.06 1.09 -16.11
CA CYS A 47 -22.74 1.72 -14.83
C CYS A 47 -24.05 1.97 -14.10
N GLU A 48 -24.33 1.17 -13.07
CA GLU A 48 -25.45 1.43 -12.17
C GLU A 48 -24.96 2.26 -10.98
N ASN A 49 -25.65 3.36 -10.69
CA ASN A 49 -25.44 4.12 -9.47
C ASN A 49 -26.07 3.36 -8.31
N TYR A 50 -25.25 2.68 -7.50
CA TYR A 50 -25.72 2.21 -6.20
C TYR A 50 -25.85 3.41 -5.28
N ALA A 51 -27.08 3.80 -4.96
CA ALA A 51 -27.34 4.68 -3.83
C ALA A 51 -26.88 3.93 -2.56
N GLU A 52 -26.04 4.57 -1.74
CA GLU A 52 -25.60 4.02 -0.46
C GLU A 52 -26.83 3.60 0.36
N ALA A 53 -26.93 2.31 0.67
CA ALA A 53 -27.92 1.82 1.60
C ALA A 53 -27.64 2.46 2.96
N SER A 54 -28.55 3.32 3.42
CA SER A 54 -28.53 3.86 4.78
C SER A 54 -28.64 2.70 5.77
N VAL A 55 -27.54 2.42 6.47
CA VAL A 55 -27.54 1.50 7.61
C VAL A 55 -28.24 2.22 8.76
N GLU A 56 -29.40 1.70 9.19
CA GLU A 56 -30.05 2.16 10.40
C GLU A 56 -29.14 1.87 11.60
N VAL A 57 -28.72 2.94 12.28
CA VAL A 57 -27.86 2.90 13.47
C VAL A 57 -28.65 2.24 14.63
N PRO A 58 -28.16 1.15 15.24
CA PRO A 58 -28.82 0.57 16.40
C PRO A 58 -28.77 1.52 17.60
N THR A 59 -29.88 1.55 18.33
CA THR A 59 -30.13 2.39 19.50
C THR A 59 -29.14 2.11 20.64
N ALA A 60 -28.70 3.20 21.28
CA ALA A 60 -27.69 3.29 22.34
C ALA A 60 -27.75 2.20 23.42
N VAL A 61 -26.59 1.61 23.70
CA VAL A 61 -26.27 0.83 24.90
C VAL A 61 -26.03 1.81 26.07
N PRO A 62 -26.44 1.49 27.32
CA PRO A 62 -26.20 2.36 28.47
C PRO A 62 -24.71 2.61 28.73
N ASP A 63 -24.42 3.89 28.92
CA ASP A 63 -23.16 4.53 29.31
C ASP A 63 -22.51 3.84 30.51
N VAL A 64 -21.44 3.08 30.24
CA VAL A 64 -20.48 2.65 31.26
C VAL A 64 -19.31 3.60 31.13
N THR A 65 -19.22 4.56 32.06
CA THR A 65 -18.13 5.53 32.11
C THR A 65 -16.78 4.80 32.20
N PRO A 66 -15.90 4.88 31.19
CA PRO A 66 -14.54 4.37 31.34
C PRO A 66 -13.79 5.27 32.34
N ASP A 67 -13.11 4.63 33.28
CA ASP A 67 -12.20 5.26 34.22
C ASP A 67 -11.10 5.98 33.42
N VAL A 68 -11.17 7.33 33.42
CA VAL A 68 -10.23 8.17 32.68
C VAL A 68 -8.93 8.23 33.48
N THR A 69 -8.06 7.25 33.25
CA THR A 69 -6.64 7.40 33.55
C THR A 69 -6.16 8.69 32.87
N PRO A 70 -5.49 9.61 33.58
CA PRO A 70 -5.03 10.86 32.98
C PRO A 70 -4.13 10.54 31.76
N PRO A 71 -4.29 11.28 30.64
CA PRO A 71 -3.46 11.05 29.46
C PRO A 71 -1.98 11.14 29.86
N PRO A 72 -1.12 10.21 29.43
CA PRO A 72 0.30 10.33 29.63
C PRO A 72 0.74 11.70 29.10
N THR A 73 1.45 12.44 29.95
CA THR A 73 1.93 13.80 29.68
C THR A 73 2.50 13.86 28.26
N SER A 74 1.90 14.70 27.42
CA SER A 74 2.32 15.03 26.06
C SER A 74 3.81 15.41 26.03
N GLN A 75 4.69 14.43 25.92
CA GLN A 75 6.00 14.65 25.33
C GLN A 75 5.76 15.18 23.92
N ASN A 76 6.58 16.14 23.46
CA ASN A 76 6.58 16.58 22.07
C ASN A 76 6.98 15.38 21.19
N LYS A 77 6.00 14.52 20.86
CA LYS A 77 6.13 13.42 19.93
C LYS A 77 6.10 14.03 18.53
N ASP A 78 7.28 14.47 18.08
CA ASP A 78 7.51 15.10 16.78
C ASP A 78 8.05 14.10 15.75
N GLY A 79 8.25 12.84 16.15
CA GLY A 79 8.76 11.78 15.30
C GLY A 79 10.22 11.92 14.89
N SER A 80 10.96 12.94 15.38
CA SER A 80 12.34 13.21 14.95
C SER A 80 13.38 12.25 15.54
N THR A 81 13.03 11.57 16.63
CA THR A 81 13.84 10.52 17.26
C THR A 81 12.93 9.40 17.75
N ARG A 82 13.53 8.25 18.04
CA ARG A 82 12.83 7.10 18.62
C ARG A 82 12.08 7.43 19.91
N GLU A 83 12.69 8.19 20.82
CA GLU A 83 12.08 8.59 22.10
C GLU A 83 10.89 9.55 21.90
N LYS A 84 10.87 10.24 20.76
CA LYS A 84 9.83 11.16 20.34
C LYS A 84 8.93 10.58 19.24
N ALA A 85 8.91 9.27 19.07
CA ALA A 85 8.06 8.61 18.09
C ALA A 85 6.59 9.05 18.21
N PHE A 86 5.95 9.23 17.06
CA PHE A 86 4.52 9.46 16.99
C PHE A 86 3.77 8.28 17.62
N PRO A 87 2.71 8.53 18.40
CA PRO A 87 1.95 7.45 19.02
C PRO A 87 1.25 6.61 17.95
N PHE A 88 0.98 5.34 18.29
CA PHE A 88 0.18 4.45 17.45
C PHE A 88 -1.16 5.11 17.06
N GLY A 89 -1.59 4.90 15.82
CA GLY A 89 -2.80 5.51 15.28
C GLY A 89 -2.68 7.00 14.91
N ALA A 90 -1.54 7.67 15.15
CA ALA A 90 -1.32 9.01 14.63
C ALA A 90 -1.21 9.01 13.10
N VAL A 91 -1.86 9.98 12.45
CA VAL A 91 -1.60 10.30 11.05
C VAL A 91 -0.39 11.25 11.01
N VAL A 92 0.67 10.82 10.34
CA VAL A 92 1.92 11.56 10.21
C VAL A 92 2.00 12.14 8.81
N ALA A 93 1.95 13.47 8.71
CA ALA A 93 2.12 14.17 7.44
C ALA A 93 3.62 14.38 7.14
N LEU A 94 4.12 13.68 6.13
CA LEU A 94 5.50 13.76 5.61
C LEU A 94 5.59 14.69 4.40
N ASP A 95 6.72 14.75 3.71
CA ASP A 95 6.84 15.65 2.56
C ASP A 95 5.92 15.23 1.40
N VAL A 96 5.76 13.92 1.20
CA VAL A 96 4.94 13.34 0.12
C VAL A 96 3.70 12.62 0.65
N PHE A 97 3.88 11.78 1.67
CA PHE A 97 2.84 10.88 2.14
C PHE A 97 2.25 11.30 3.49
N ASP A 98 0.97 11.02 3.67
CA ASP A 98 0.38 10.85 4.99
C ASP A 98 0.44 9.36 5.34
N VAL A 99 1.04 9.02 6.48
CA VAL A 99 1.25 7.63 6.92
C VAL A 99 0.59 7.41 8.28
N GLN A 100 -0.06 6.25 8.45
CA GLN A 100 -0.67 5.86 9.71
C GLN A 100 -0.53 4.35 9.92
N ILE A 101 -0.11 3.94 11.12
CA ILE A 101 -0.27 2.54 11.56
C ILE A 101 -1.69 2.42 12.14
N THR A 102 -2.53 1.61 11.50
CA THR A 102 -3.97 1.52 11.80
C THR A 102 -4.32 0.30 12.65
N ALA A 103 -3.54 -0.78 12.56
CA ALA A 103 -3.69 -1.98 13.37
C ALA A 103 -2.34 -2.64 13.63
N ALA A 104 -2.27 -3.40 14.73
CA ALA A 104 -1.14 -4.24 15.08
C ALA A 104 -1.67 -5.59 15.56
N ASP A 105 -1.17 -6.66 14.96
CA ASP A 105 -1.39 -8.03 15.36
C ASP A 105 -0.08 -8.62 15.86
N SER A 106 -0.03 -8.89 17.16
CA SER A 106 1.15 -9.42 17.84
C SER A 106 1.39 -10.91 17.60
N ASP A 107 0.42 -11.65 17.08
CA ASP A 107 0.57 -13.07 16.76
C ASP A 107 -0.10 -13.39 15.42
N ALA A 108 0.45 -12.82 14.35
CA ALA A 108 -0.13 -12.87 13.01
C ALA A 108 0.05 -14.21 12.28
N TRP A 109 0.59 -15.24 12.94
CA TRP A 109 0.81 -16.54 12.29
C TRP A 109 -0.48 -17.17 11.72
N PRO A 110 -1.64 -17.15 12.42
CA PRO A 110 -2.89 -17.66 11.86
C PRO A 110 -3.26 -17.00 10.53
N GLU A 111 -3.11 -15.69 10.42
CA GLU A 111 -3.41 -14.86 9.25
C GLU A 111 -2.44 -15.14 8.11
N VAL A 112 -1.14 -15.15 8.42
CA VAL A 112 -0.06 -15.45 7.46
C VAL A 112 -0.22 -16.86 6.90
N LYS A 113 -0.51 -17.85 7.74
CA LYS A 113 -0.76 -19.23 7.29
C LYS A 113 -2.03 -19.36 6.45
N ALA A 114 -3.05 -18.58 6.77
CA ALA A 114 -4.29 -18.55 5.99
C ALA A 114 -4.10 -17.93 4.61
N ALA A 115 -3.27 -16.89 4.49
CA ALA A 115 -2.92 -16.27 3.21
C ALA A 115 -2.17 -17.24 2.29
N ASN A 116 -1.24 -18.02 2.86
CA ASN A 116 -0.55 -19.07 2.12
C ASN A 116 -0.11 -20.20 3.05
N GLN A 117 -0.69 -21.40 2.85
CA GLN A 117 -0.36 -22.59 3.63
C GLN A 117 1.08 -23.09 3.47
N PHE A 118 1.81 -22.58 2.47
CA PHE A 118 3.23 -22.88 2.25
C PHE A 118 4.18 -21.91 2.94
N ASN A 119 3.67 -20.89 3.64
CA ASN A 119 4.50 -20.08 4.52
C ASN A 119 5.07 -20.95 5.64
N ASP A 120 6.32 -20.69 6.03
CA ASP A 120 6.94 -21.33 7.17
C ASP A 120 6.42 -20.72 8.47
N PRO A 121 6.22 -21.53 9.54
CA PRO A 121 5.88 -20.99 10.84
C PRO A 121 7.00 -20.07 11.37
N PRO A 122 6.71 -19.23 12.37
CA PRO A 122 7.75 -18.45 13.05
C PRO A 122 8.86 -19.38 13.55
N ALA A 123 10.11 -18.92 13.49
CA ALA A 123 11.23 -19.63 14.07
C ALA A 123 11.02 -19.90 15.57
N ASP A 124 11.65 -20.95 16.11
CA ASP A 124 11.56 -21.27 17.54
C ASP A 124 11.95 -20.07 18.41
N GLY A 125 11.07 -19.68 19.33
CA GLY A 125 11.27 -18.51 20.20
C GLY A 125 10.83 -17.18 19.60
N ASN A 126 10.37 -17.17 18.35
CA ASN A 126 9.83 -15.99 17.69
C ASN A 126 8.30 -16.05 17.53
N ARG A 127 7.71 -14.89 17.27
CA ARG A 127 6.33 -14.67 16.82
C ARG A 127 6.32 -13.78 15.58
N MET A 128 5.20 -13.76 14.85
CA MET A 128 5.00 -12.83 13.74
C MET A 128 4.24 -11.60 14.23
N LEU A 129 4.86 -10.43 14.12
CA LEU A 129 4.22 -9.14 14.33
C LEU A 129 3.81 -8.58 12.96
N MET A 130 2.52 -8.34 12.77
CA MET A 130 1.99 -7.73 11.55
C MET A 130 1.38 -6.37 11.86
N LEU A 131 1.74 -5.37 11.09
CA LEU A 131 1.16 -4.02 11.18
C LEU A 131 0.34 -3.75 9.92
N SER A 132 -0.87 -3.24 10.10
CA SER A 132 -1.64 -2.66 9.01
C SER A 132 -1.36 -1.17 8.93
N MET A 133 -1.10 -0.68 7.72
CA MET A 133 -0.75 0.72 7.48
C MET A 133 -1.67 1.32 6.43
N SER A 134 -2.00 2.59 6.61
CA SER A 134 -2.59 3.45 5.58
C SER A 134 -1.55 4.45 5.10
N VAL A 135 -1.44 4.59 3.78
CA VAL A 135 -0.53 5.52 3.11
C VAL A 135 -1.32 6.30 2.08
N THR A 136 -1.29 7.62 2.14
CA THR A 136 -1.95 8.50 1.17
C THR A 136 -0.95 9.47 0.57
N ASN A 137 -0.92 9.61 -0.75
CA ASN A 137 -0.07 10.59 -1.40
C ASN A 137 -0.77 11.94 -1.52
N GLU A 138 -0.68 12.78 -0.50
CA GLU A 138 -1.34 14.10 -0.52
C GLU A 138 -0.54 15.18 -1.27
N ARG A 139 0.78 15.01 -1.38
CA ARG A 139 1.70 16.11 -1.75
C ARG A 139 2.67 15.79 -2.87
N GLY A 140 2.84 14.52 -3.23
CA GLY A 140 3.64 14.08 -4.35
C GLY A 140 3.03 14.44 -5.72
N PRO A 141 3.74 14.15 -6.81
CA PRO A 141 3.26 14.45 -8.15
C PRO A 141 1.96 13.68 -8.46
N ALA A 142 0.93 14.43 -8.85
CA ALA A 142 -0.31 13.89 -9.43
C ALA A 142 -0.09 13.29 -10.83
N GLY A 143 0.97 13.73 -11.49
CA GLY A 143 1.23 13.47 -12.89
C GLY A 143 2.39 12.52 -13.15
N THR A 144 2.46 12.14 -14.42
CA THR A 144 3.53 11.39 -15.02
C THR A 144 4.86 12.15 -14.99
N VAL A 145 5.83 11.66 -14.22
CA VAL A 145 7.25 12.03 -14.34
C VAL A 145 7.90 11.09 -15.34
N CYS A 146 8.09 11.56 -16.56
CA CYS A 146 8.83 10.81 -17.58
C CYS A 146 10.33 11.02 -17.35
N GLN A 147 11.02 9.98 -16.87
CA GLN A 147 12.48 10.02 -16.76
C GLN A 147 13.08 9.64 -18.12
N CYS A 148 13.85 10.53 -18.72
CA CYS A 148 14.68 10.17 -19.87
C CYS A 148 15.84 9.30 -19.38
N ARG A 149 16.10 8.14 -20.00
CA ARG A 149 17.31 7.37 -19.72
C ARG A 149 18.56 8.09 -20.20
N ARG A 150 18.41 8.92 -21.24
CA ARG A 150 19.43 9.86 -21.72
C ARG A 150 18.80 11.19 -22.13
N THR A 151 19.45 12.28 -21.74
CA THR A 151 19.17 13.62 -22.25
C THR A 151 20.19 13.99 -23.33
N ASN A 152 19.74 14.64 -24.40
CA ASN A 152 20.60 15.36 -25.33
C ASN A 152 21.26 16.56 -24.63
N GLU A 153 22.25 17.18 -25.28
CA GLU A 153 22.92 18.39 -24.76
C GLU A 153 21.97 19.57 -24.55
N ASP A 154 20.81 19.58 -25.22
CA ASP A 154 19.75 20.58 -25.07
C ASP A 154 18.73 20.26 -23.95
N GLY A 155 18.94 19.15 -23.21
CA GLY A 155 18.06 18.70 -22.13
C GLY A 155 16.83 17.91 -22.59
N SER A 156 16.61 17.68 -23.89
CA SER A 156 15.51 16.85 -24.40
C SER A 156 15.82 15.35 -24.27
N CYS A 157 14.80 14.47 -24.16
CA CYS A 157 15.02 13.02 -24.13
C CYS A 157 15.58 12.48 -25.47
N ASP A 158 16.58 11.59 -25.42
CA ASP A 158 17.13 10.91 -26.59
C ASP A 158 16.22 9.75 -27.06
N ARG A 159 15.33 10.06 -28.01
CA ARG A 159 14.37 9.12 -28.62
C ARG A 159 15.00 7.94 -29.39
N ARG A 160 16.32 7.91 -29.58
CA ARG A 160 16.99 6.79 -30.29
C ARG A 160 17.19 5.57 -29.42
N TYR A 161 17.24 5.75 -28.10
CA TYR A 161 17.55 4.67 -27.15
C TYR A 161 16.43 4.38 -26.15
N ASP A 162 15.45 5.27 -26.03
CA ASP A 162 14.29 5.05 -25.18
C ASP A 162 13.05 4.68 -26.00
N PRO A 163 12.44 3.49 -25.80
CA PRO A 163 11.06 3.23 -26.25
C PRO A 163 10.10 4.27 -25.65
N PRO A 164 8.83 4.40 -26.11
CA PRO A 164 7.91 5.45 -25.64
C PRO A 164 7.99 5.61 -24.13
N GLU A 165 8.30 6.85 -23.72
CA GLU A 165 8.71 7.27 -22.39
C GLU A 165 8.18 6.37 -21.28
N ILE A 166 9.07 5.79 -20.46
CA ILE A 166 8.63 5.21 -19.19
C ILE A 166 8.28 6.39 -18.28
N CYS A 167 7.01 6.66 -18.35
CA CYS A 167 6.32 7.78 -17.78
C CYS A 167 5.79 7.29 -16.43
N HIS A 168 6.51 7.62 -15.36
CA HIS A 168 6.21 7.16 -14.01
C HIS A 168 5.21 8.08 -13.35
N VAL A 169 3.98 7.62 -13.12
CA VAL A 169 2.99 8.38 -12.35
C VAL A 169 3.14 8.06 -10.87
N GLY A 170 3.11 9.10 -10.03
CA GLY A 170 3.06 8.97 -8.57
C GLY A 170 4.40 8.82 -7.87
N SER A 171 4.32 8.70 -6.55
CA SER A 171 5.45 8.45 -5.66
C SER A 171 5.46 6.99 -5.23
N TYR A 172 6.64 6.48 -4.89
CA TYR A 172 6.81 5.11 -4.45
C TYR A 172 6.75 5.02 -2.94
N PHE A 173 6.07 3.99 -2.44
CA PHE A 173 6.12 3.61 -1.05
C PHE A 173 6.45 2.13 -0.97
N ASN A 174 7.53 1.78 -0.27
CA ASN A 174 7.98 0.40 -0.12
C ASN A 174 7.96 -0.04 1.34
N ASP A 175 7.71 -1.32 1.55
CA ASP A 175 7.93 -1.95 2.84
C ASP A 175 9.42 -2.01 3.20
N SER A 176 10.33 -1.90 2.22
CA SER A 176 11.78 -1.80 2.43
C SER A 176 12.25 -0.57 3.19
N ASP A 177 11.43 0.48 3.16
CA ASP A 177 11.71 1.75 3.83
C ASP A 177 11.25 1.70 5.30
N LEU A 178 10.65 0.58 5.73
CA LEU A 178 10.18 0.35 7.09
C LEU A 178 11.17 -0.54 7.85
N VAL A 179 11.74 0.02 8.90
CA VAL A 179 12.65 -0.68 9.82
C VAL A 179 11.99 -0.76 11.19
N LEU A 180 11.81 -1.97 11.70
CA LEU A 180 11.31 -2.19 13.05
C LEU A 180 12.48 -2.21 14.04
N TRP A 181 12.32 -1.53 15.17
CA TRP A 181 13.31 -1.44 16.25
C TRP A 181 12.74 -1.98 17.55
N ASP A 182 13.51 -2.83 18.24
CA ASP A 182 13.19 -3.35 19.57
C ASP A 182 13.85 -2.54 20.69
N SER A 183 13.49 -2.77 21.96
CA SER A 183 14.02 -2.02 23.12
C SER A 183 15.54 -2.07 23.29
N SER A 184 16.20 -3.05 22.66
CA SER A 184 17.64 -3.29 22.71
C SER A 184 18.41 -2.72 21.52
N ASP A 185 17.77 -1.91 20.68
CA ASP A 185 18.31 -1.34 19.43
C ASP A 185 18.66 -2.39 18.36
N ASN A 186 18.06 -3.58 18.41
CA ASN A 186 18.08 -4.50 17.28
C ASN A 186 17.07 -4.05 16.21
N THR A 187 17.41 -4.33 14.96
CA THR A 187 16.60 -3.93 13.80
C THR A 187 16.10 -5.13 13.00
N TYR A 188 14.88 -5.00 12.48
CA TYR A 188 14.23 -6.01 11.64
C TYR A 188 13.74 -5.34 10.36
N GLN A 189 14.05 -5.95 9.21
CA GLN A 189 13.65 -5.47 7.89
C GLN A 189 12.65 -6.45 7.28
N SER A 190 11.49 -5.96 6.85
CA SER A 190 10.36 -6.77 6.37
C SER A 190 10.70 -7.67 5.17
N PHE A 191 11.64 -7.22 4.33
CA PHE A 191 12.05 -7.86 3.08
C PHE A 191 13.22 -8.84 3.24
N ARG A 192 13.83 -8.93 4.43
CA ARG A 192 14.95 -9.85 4.67
C ARG A 192 14.43 -11.26 4.88
N GLU A 193 14.94 -12.21 4.10
CA GLU A 193 14.47 -13.61 4.12
C GLU A 193 14.49 -14.23 5.52
N ASP A 194 15.45 -13.86 6.37
CA ASP A 194 15.62 -14.40 7.73
C ASP A 194 14.62 -13.88 8.77
N VAL A 195 13.93 -12.77 8.47
CA VAL A 195 12.97 -12.14 9.38
C VAL A 195 11.63 -11.80 8.71
N SER A 196 11.47 -12.10 7.42
CA SER A 196 10.21 -11.96 6.69
C SER A 196 9.20 -13.03 7.10
N CYS A 197 7.91 -12.73 6.92
CA CYS A 197 6.81 -13.65 7.25
C CYS A 197 6.32 -14.49 6.05
N GLY A 198 6.97 -14.39 4.89
CA GLY A 198 6.51 -15.02 3.65
C GLY A 198 5.42 -14.20 2.94
N VAL A 199 4.43 -14.88 2.36
CA VAL A 199 3.33 -14.23 1.63
C VAL A 199 2.29 -13.69 2.62
N LEU A 200 2.05 -12.39 2.58
CA LEU A 200 1.09 -11.72 3.47
C LEU A 200 -0.28 -11.55 2.80
N PRO A 201 -1.38 -11.55 3.59
CA PRO A 201 -2.63 -11.00 3.11
C PRO A 201 -2.45 -9.50 2.88
N ASP A 202 -2.93 -8.99 1.74
CA ASP A 202 -2.91 -7.56 1.40
C ASP A 202 -1.55 -6.88 1.64
N GLN A 203 -0.46 -7.50 1.18
CA GLN A 203 0.91 -7.00 1.41
C GLN A 203 1.07 -5.55 0.93
N LEU A 204 1.64 -4.71 1.80
CA LEU A 204 1.95 -3.32 1.48
C LEU A 204 3.11 -3.26 0.47
N GLY A 205 3.03 -2.35 -0.50
CA GLY A 205 4.16 -2.03 -1.37
C GLY A 205 4.50 -3.06 -2.46
N HIS A 206 3.74 -4.16 -2.59
CA HIS A 206 3.97 -5.17 -3.62
C HIS A 206 2.81 -5.22 -4.64
N ASP A 207 3.06 -4.83 -5.90
CA ASP A 207 2.13 -5.15 -6.99
C ASP A 207 2.17 -6.66 -7.26
N LEU A 208 1.03 -7.34 -7.12
CA LEU A 208 0.89 -8.80 -7.33
C LEU A 208 1.37 -9.27 -8.72
N TYR A 209 1.47 -8.36 -9.71
CA TYR A 209 1.96 -8.69 -11.04
C TYR A 209 3.47 -8.49 -11.24
N SER A 210 4.12 -7.76 -10.33
CA SER A 210 5.48 -7.28 -10.51
C SER A 210 6.27 -7.55 -9.23
N ARG A 211 6.97 -8.68 -9.20
CA ARG A 211 7.85 -9.09 -8.07
C ARG A 211 8.98 -8.09 -7.74
N PHE A 212 9.02 -6.95 -8.43
CA PHE A 212 10.06 -5.93 -8.32
C PHE A 212 9.52 -4.50 -8.38
N GLU A 213 8.20 -4.27 -8.51
CA GLU A 213 7.68 -2.89 -8.51
C GLU A 213 6.97 -2.55 -7.21
N SER A 214 7.61 -1.62 -6.52
CA SER A 214 7.04 -0.69 -5.55
C SER A 214 5.66 -0.21 -5.97
N VAL A 215 4.71 -0.20 -5.04
CA VAL A 215 3.41 0.44 -5.27
C VAL A 215 3.63 1.93 -5.56
N ARG A 216 3.05 2.37 -6.67
CA ARG A 216 3.02 3.77 -7.07
C ARG A 216 1.68 4.36 -6.68
N LEU A 217 1.73 5.42 -5.90
CA LEU A 217 0.54 6.19 -5.54
C LEU A 217 0.57 7.52 -6.29
N PRO A 218 -0.35 7.76 -7.24
CA PRO A 218 -0.63 9.11 -7.74
C PRO A 218 -1.06 10.05 -6.60
N SER A 219 -0.92 11.36 -6.79
CA SER A 219 -1.45 12.33 -5.81
C SER A 219 -2.97 12.17 -5.63
N GLY A 220 -3.42 12.22 -4.39
CA GLY A 220 -4.79 12.00 -3.96
C GLY A 220 -5.17 10.53 -3.78
N GLU A 221 -4.29 9.57 -4.15
CA GLU A 221 -4.55 8.15 -3.99
C GLU A 221 -4.05 7.62 -2.64
N SER A 222 -4.76 6.61 -2.13
CA SER A 222 -4.45 5.93 -0.89
C SER A 222 -4.29 4.43 -1.11
N MET A 223 -3.46 3.80 -0.28
CA MET A 223 -3.44 2.36 -0.11
C MET A 223 -3.53 1.98 1.37
N ILE A 224 -4.00 0.75 1.60
CA ILE A 224 -3.94 0.09 2.90
C ILE A 224 -3.32 -1.28 2.64
N GLY A 225 -2.41 -1.69 3.52
CA GLY A 225 -1.78 -3.00 3.41
C GLY A 225 -1.02 -3.39 4.67
N ASN A 226 -0.51 -4.62 4.65
CA ASN A 226 0.17 -5.22 5.78
C ASN A 226 1.67 -5.35 5.56
N VAL A 227 2.43 -5.12 6.62
CA VAL A 227 3.87 -5.39 6.72
C VAL A 227 4.09 -6.30 7.93
N CYS A 228 5.05 -7.22 7.87
CA CYS A 228 5.25 -8.20 8.91
C CYS A 228 6.73 -8.50 9.17
N TRP A 229 7.04 -8.80 10.43
CA TRP A 229 8.35 -9.22 10.90
C TRP A 229 8.25 -10.43 11.83
N GLN A 230 9.24 -11.31 11.77
CA GLN A 230 9.49 -12.29 12.84
C GLN A 230 10.33 -11.62 13.94
N VAL A 231 9.79 -11.59 15.15
CA VAL A 231 10.39 -10.95 16.33
C VAL A 231 10.44 -11.93 17.51
N PRO A 232 11.34 -11.76 18.50
CA PRO A 232 11.33 -12.57 19.72
C PRO A 232 9.96 -12.54 20.40
N ALA A 233 9.50 -13.70 20.87
CA ALA A 233 8.15 -13.85 21.41
C ALA A 233 7.91 -13.04 22.70
N ASP A 234 8.96 -12.77 23.46
CA ASP A 234 8.96 -12.03 24.73
C ASP A 234 9.28 -10.54 24.61
N GLU A 235 9.58 -10.06 23.40
CA GLU A 235 9.88 -8.65 23.15
C GLU A 235 8.60 -7.86 22.87
N GLU A 236 8.54 -6.64 23.40
CA GLU A 236 7.44 -5.68 23.28
C GLU A 236 8.01 -4.26 23.04
N GLY A 237 7.14 -3.25 22.89
CA GLY A 237 7.61 -1.85 22.80
C GLY A 237 8.32 -1.50 21.49
N PHE A 238 7.90 -2.13 20.39
CA PHE A 238 8.51 -1.88 19.08
C PHE A 238 8.19 -0.48 18.53
N VAL A 239 9.16 0.09 17.82
CA VAL A 239 9.02 1.35 17.08
C VAL A 239 9.39 1.13 15.62
N VAL A 240 8.59 1.66 14.70
CA VAL A 240 8.88 1.67 13.27
C VAL A 240 9.60 2.97 12.94
N GLN A 241 10.77 2.86 12.30
CA GLN A 241 11.39 3.94 11.56
C GLN A 241 10.94 3.84 10.11
N TYR A 242 10.41 4.93 9.56
CA TYR A 242 10.23 5.08 8.12
C TYR A 242 11.38 5.93 7.58
N ASP A 243 12.24 5.33 6.76
CA ASP A 243 13.30 6.00 6.00
C ASP A 243 12.65 6.70 4.80
N ASP A 244 12.24 7.96 4.97
CA ASP A 244 11.51 8.70 3.93
C ASP A 244 12.47 9.13 2.81
N PRO A 245 12.40 8.52 1.61
CA PRO A 245 13.31 8.87 0.52
C PRO A 245 13.06 10.28 -0.05
N TYR A 246 11.96 10.93 0.35
CA TYR A 246 11.57 12.27 -0.10
C TYR A 246 11.84 13.35 0.93
N GLY A 247 12.20 12.99 2.17
CA GLY A 247 12.20 13.92 3.30
C GLY A 247 13.11 13.48 4.43
N THR A 248 12.60 13.58 5.65
CA THR A 248 13.30 13.17 6.87
C THR A 248 12.65 11.94 7.47
N ASP A 249 13.47 11.01 7.96
CA ASP A 249 13.01 9.84 8.69
C ASP A 249 12.07 10.22 9.82
N VAL A 250 11.05 9.38 10.03
CA VAL A 250 10.14 9.51 11.16
C VAL A 250 10.02 8.21 11.93
N TRP A 251 9.70 8.36 13.22
CA TRP A 251 9.52 7.25 14.14
C TRP A 251 8.04 7.16 14.56
N LEU A 252 7.47 5.95 14.49
CA LEU A 252 6.08 5.65 14.86
C LEU A 252 6.03 4.46 15.82
N VAL A 253 5.24 4.55 16.88
CA VAL A 253 5.04 3.43 17.80
C VAL A 253 4.21 2.33 17.11
N ALA A 254 4.69 1.08 17.12
CA ALA A 254 4.11 -0.04 16.38
C ALA A 254 2.80 -0.56 16.99
N ALA A 255 2.63 -0.49 18.31
CA ALA A 255 1.45 -0.95 19.03
C ALA A 255 1.20 -0.10 20.27
N ASN A 256 0.00 -0.16 20.85
CA ASN A 256 -0.36 0.58 22.06
C ASN A 256 0.31 0.07 23.35
N ASP A 257 1.33 -0.79 23.26
CA ASP A 257 2.04 -1.26 24.43
C ASP A 257 2.93 -0.15 25.00
N PRO A 258 3.02 0.00 26.34
CA PRO A 258 3.87 1.00 26.96
C PRO A 258 5.35 0.72 26.62
N LEU A 259 6.01 1.72 26.01
CA LEU A 259 7.47 1.78 25.88
C LEU A 259 8.16 1.82 27.26
#